data_AF-A0A9Q1MKH2-F1
#
_entry.id   AF-A0A9Q1MKH2-F1
#
_cell.length_a   1.000
_cell.length_b   1.000
_cell.length_c   1.000
_cell.angle_alpha   90.00
_cell.angle_beta   90.00
_cell.angle_gamma   90.00
#
_symmetry.space_group_name_H-M   'P 1'
#
loop_
_entity.id
_entity.type
_entity.pdbx_description
1 polymer ?
#
loop_
_entity_poly.entity_id
_entity_poly.type
_entity_poly.pdbx_seq_one_letter_code
_entity_poly.pdbx_strand_id
1 'polypeptide(L)'
;MHGRPRKAPTSEEQEAYAIKASKLRSLQSQFLQFHHSNIYTREVLDVSAKLLESNPEYYTAWSYRKLVAQHNLNLPEVENNEESIKSILDEEFRLVCYILEEQ
;
A
#
# COMPACT_ATOMS: atom_id res chain seq x y z
N MET A 1 18.94 -5.30 -0.62
CA MET A 1 20.35 -4.95 -0.96
C MET A 1 21.41 -5.93 -0.42
N HIS A 2 21.04 -7.00 0.29
CA HIS A 2 22.00 -7.94 0.86
C HIS A 2 21.77 -9.36 0.33
N GLY A 3 22.84 -10.15 0.27
CA GLY A 3 22.77 -11.60 0.05
C GLY A 3 22.50 -12.09 -1.38
N ARG A 4 22.02 -11.25 -2.32
CA ARG A 4 21.83 -11.70 -3.71
C ARG A 4 23.16 -11.66 -4.51
N PRO A 5 23.60 -12.78 -5.12
CA PRO A 5 24.74 -12.78 -6.03
C PRO A 5 24.48 -11.85 -7.20
N ARG A 6 25.46 -11.00 -7.54
CA ARG A 6 25.36 -10.12 -8.71
C ARG A 6 25.53 -10.95 -9.98
N LYS A 7 24.43 -11.20 -10.69
CA LYS A 7 24.42 -11.74 -12.05
C LYS A 7 23.89 -10.65 -13.00
N ALA A 8 24.48 -10.56 -14.19
CA ALA A 8 23.94 -9.68 -15.22
C ALA A 8 22.57 -10.24 -15.65
N PRO A 9 21.51 -9.42 -15.65
CA PRO A 9 20.18 -9.89 -16.02
C PRO A 9 20.11 -10.20 -17.52
N THR A 10 19.37 -11.24 -17.88
CA THR A 10 19.09 -11.59 -19.29
C THR A 10 18.19 -10.54 -19.94
N SER A 11 18.09 -10.55 -21.28
CA SER A 11 17.19 -9.61 -22.00
C SER A 11 15.74 -9.74 -21.54
N GLU A 12 15.27 -10.99 -21.35
CA GLU A 12 13.92 -11.28 -20.86
C GLU A 12 13.70 -10.76 -19.43
N GLU A 13 14.69 -10.91 -18.55
CA GLU A 13 14.63 -10.38 -17.18
C GLU A 13 14.60 -8.84 -17.17
N GLN A 14 15.37 -8.20 -18.05
CA GLN A 14 15.38 -6.74 -18.19
C GLN A 14 14.02 -6.20 -18.63
N GLU A 15 13.39 -6.85 -19.62
CA GLU A 15 12.03 -6.50 -20.06
C GLU A 15 11.00 -6.69 -18.93
N ALA A 16 11.08 -7.82 -18.21
CA ALA A 16 10.22 -8.08 -17.07
C ALA A 16 10.40 -7.05 -15.94
N TYR A 17 11.63 -6.61 -15.66
CA TYR A 17 11.91 -5.54 -14.69
C TYR A 17 11.39 -4.19 -15.17
N ALA A 18 11.49 -3.88 -16.46
CA ALA A 18 10.95 -2.65 -17.03
C ALA A 18 9.42 -2.58 -16.89
N ILE A 19 8.72 -3.70 -17.14
CA ILE A 19 7.26 -3.81 -16.96
C ILE A 19 6.88 -3.67 -15.48
N LYS A 20 7.60 -4.32 -14.57
CA LYS A 20 7.36 -4.18 -13.13
C LYS A 20 7.60 -2.74 -12.67
N ALA A 21 8.68 -2.11 -13.13
CA ALA A 21 9.01 -0.74 -12.78
C ALA A 21 7.98 0.26 -13.31
N SER A 22 7.46 0.08 -14.53
CA SER A 22 6.45 0.96 -15.10
C SER A 22 5.13 0.87 -14.33
N LYS A 23 4.69 -0.35 -13.97
CA LYS A 23 3.51 -0.59 -13.12
C LYS A 23 3.68 0.07 -11.75
N LEU A 24 4.83 -0.10 -11.12
CA LEU A 24 5.12 0.51 -9.82
C LEU A 24 5.10 2.04 -9.88
N ARG A 25 5.71 2.65 -10.90
CA ARG A 25 5.70 4.12 -11.08
C ARG A 25 4.29 4.67 -11.31
N SER A 26 3.44 3.93 -12.01
CA SER A 26 2.04 4.31 -12.22
C SER A 26 1.28 4.34 -10.89
N LEU A 27 1.40 3.25 -10.10
CA LEU A 27 0.80 3.16 -8.76
C LEU A 27 1.32 4.27 -7.82
N GLN A 28 2.62 4.54 -7.84
CA GLN A 28 3.22 5.61 -7.05
C GLN A 28 2.68 6.99 -7.46
N SER A 29 2.55 7.26 -8.75
CA SER A 29 2.01 8.54 -9.24
C SER A 29 0.57 8.75 -8.76
N GLN A 30 -0.28 7.72 -8.87
CA GLN A 30 -1.67 7.77 -8.41
C GLN A 30 -1.73 7.96 -6.89
N PHE A 31 -0.96 7.18 -6.13
CA PHE A 31 -0.85 7.30 -4.68
C PHE A 31 -0.43 8.71 -4.25
N LEU A 32 0.59 9.28 -4.90
CA LEU A 32 1.09 10.61 -4.58
C LEU A 32 0.04 11.68 -4.90
N GLN A 33 -0.75 11.55 -5.96
CA GLN A 33 -1.84 12.50 -6.25
C GLN A 33 -2.87 12.52 -5.12
N PHE A 34 -3.26 11.35 -4.60
CA PHE A 34 -4.15 11.27 -3.44
C PHE A 34 -3.52 11.89 -2.20
N HIS A 35 -2.26 11.55 -1.92
CA HIS A 35 -1.51 12.06 -0.76
C HIS A 35 -1.41 13.59 -0.76
N HIS A 36 -1.00 14.19 -1.88
CA HIS A 36 -0.88 15.65 -1.98
C HIS A 36 -2.24 16.36 -1.92
N SER A 37 -3.32 15.67 -2.30
CA SER A 37 -4.68 16.20 -2.26
C SER A 37 -5.41 15.91 -0.94
N ASN A 38 -4.77 15.23 0.03
CA ASN A 38 -5.38 14.79 1.30
C ASN A 38 -6.71 14.05 1.12
N ILE A 39 -6.78 13.14 0.15
CA ILE A 39 -7.99 12.35 -0.13
C ILE A 39 -8.02 11.12 0.77
N TYR A 40 -9.03 11.02 1.64
CA TYR A 40 -9.20 9.92 2.59
C TYR A 40 -10.40 9.04 2.22
N THR A 41 -10.28 8.29 1.12
CA THR A 41 -11.33 7.40 0.61
C THR A 41 -10.90 5.94 0.61
N ARG A 42 -11.85 5.02 0.44
CA ARG A 42 -11.57 3.58 0.28
C ARG A 42 -10.64 3.28 -0.89
N GLU A 43 -10.77 4.03 -1.99
CA GLU A 43 -9.88 3.89 -3.16
C GLU A 43 -8.41 4.11 -2.78
N VAL A 44 -8.13 5.04 -1.87
CA VAL A 44 -6.76 5.29 -1.40
C VAL A 44 -6.21 4.12 -0.59
N LEU A 45 -7.05 3.45 0.20
CA LEU A 45 -6.66 2.20 0.88
C LEU A 45 -6.34 1.13 -0.17
N ASP A 46 -7.16 0.94 -1.20
CA ASP A 46 -6.91 -0.08 -2.22
C ASP A 46 -5.61 0.18 -3.01
N VAL A 47 -5.34 1.44 -3.38
CA VAL A 47 -4.11 1.82 -4.08
C VAL A 47 -2.88 1.67 -3.17
N SER A 48 -3.00 2.06 -1.90
CA SER A 48 -1.92 1.91 -0.92
C SER A 48 -1.60 0.44 -0.65
N ALA A 49 -2.61 -0.43 -0.58
CA ALA A 49 -2.43 -1.88 -0.43
C ALA A 49 -1.64 -2.46 -1.61
N LYS A 50 -2.09 -2.24 -2.85
CA LYS A 50 -1.40 -2.69 -4.07
C LYS A 50 0.06 -2.20 -4.16
N LEU A 51 0.30 -0.97 -3.70
CA LEU A 51 1.65 -0.40 -3.67
C LEU A 51 2.54 -1.11 -2.65
N LEU A 52 2.02 -1.40 -1.47
CA LEU A 52 2.75 -2.10 -0.40
C LEU A 52 2.98 -3.58 -0.71
N GLU A 53 2.06 -4.25 -1.38
CA GLU A 53 2.28 -5.61 -1.92
C GLU A 53 3.48 -5.66 -2.87
N SER A 54 3.64 -4.61 -3.69
CA SER A 54 4.75 -4.51 -4.65
C SER A 54 6.05 -3.97 -4.04
N ASN A 55 5.94 -3.11 -3.01
CA ASN A 55 7.05 -2.47 -2.34
C ASN A 55 6.72 -2.22 -0.84
N PRO A 56 6.88 -3.26 0.00
CA PRO A 56 6.47 -3.25 1.40
C PRO A 56 7.33 -2.32 2.28
N GLU A 57 8.55 -2.02 1.84
CA GLU A 57 9.46 -1.08 2.50
C GLU A 57 9.07 0.39 2.25
N TYR A 58 8.02 0.66 1.47
CA TYR A 58 7.61 2.01 1.13
C TYR A 58 6.90 2.71 2.30
N TYR A 59 7.70 3.26 3.22
CA TYR A 59 7.24 3.89 4.47
C TYR A 59 6.18 4.98 4.27
N THR A 60 6.26 5.78 3.21
CA THR A 60 5.27 6.83 2.93
C THR A 60 3.87 6.26 2.72
N ALA A 61 3.74 5.08 2.09
CA ALA A 61 2.45 4.42 1.93
C ALA A 61 1.88 3.93 3.27
N TRP A 62 2.71 3.35 4.14
CA TRP A 62 2.29 2.99 5.50
C TRP A 62 1.83 4.20 6.30
N SER A 63 2.61 5.28 6.28
CA SER A 63 2.27 6.51 7.01
C SER A 63 0.96 7.11 6.53
N TYR A 64 0.77 7.19 5.20
CA TYR A 64 -0.47 7.76 4.66
C TYR A 64 -1.67 6.87 4.91
N ARG A 65 -1.52 5.55 4.74
CA ARG A 65 -2.58 4.58 5.00
C ARG A 65 -3.07 4.67 6.46
N LYS A 66 -2.14 4.81 7.42
CA LYS A 66 -2.49 5.05 8.83
C LYS A 66 -3.36 6.30 8.99
N LEU A 67 -3.03 7.41 8.32
CA LEU A 67 -3.84 8.63 8.38
C LEU A 67 -5.24 8.42 7.81
N VAL A 68 -5.36 7.70 6.70
CA VAL A 68 -6.66 7.36 6.09
C VAL A 68 -7.50 6.49 7.04
N ALA A 69 -6.91 5.46 7.65
CA ALA A 69 -7.60 4.61 8.62
C ALA A 69 -8.05 5.40 9.85
N GLN A 70 -7.19 6.28 10.39
CA GLN A 70 -7.53 7.16 11.50
C GLN A 70 -8.67 8.13 11.14
N HIS A 71 -8.65 8.71 9.93
CA HIS A 71 -9.74 9.55 9.45
C HIS A 71 -11.07 8.78 9.42
N ASN A 72 -11.07 7.55 8.89
CA ASN A 72 -12.28 6.73 8.79
C ASN A 72 -12.83 6.32 10.15
N LEU A 73 -11.96 6.04 11.13
CA LEU A 73 -12.37 5.73 12.51
C LEU A 73 -13.00 6.93 13.22
N ASN A 74 -12.59 8.14 12.88
CA ASN A 74 -13.10 9.39 13.46
C ASN A 74 -14.36 9.91 12.76
N LEU A 75 -14.91 9.20 11.77
CA LEU A 75 -16.17 9.59 11.14
C LEU A 75 -17.32 9.42 12.14
N PRO A 76 -18.27 10.38 12.24
CA PRO A 76 -19.37 10.31 13.21
C PRO A 76 -20.24 9.04 13.11
N GLU A 77 -20.34 8.49 11.91
CA GLU A 77 -21.08 7.26 11.61
C GLU A 77 -20.40 6.00 12.18
N VAL A 78 -19.09 6.07 12.40
CA VAL A 78 -18.23 4.95 12.81
C VAL A 78 -17.85 5.04 14.28
N GLU A 79 -17.63 6.26 14.81
CA GLU A 79 -17.09 6.50 16.16
C GLU A 79 -17.86 5.78 17.27
N ASN A 80 -19.17 5.58 17.10
CA ASN A 80 -20.03 4.92 18.07
C ASN A 80 -20.52 3.52 17.62
N ASN A 81 -19.99 3.01 16.51
CA ASN A 81 -20.34 1.70 15.96
C ASN A 81 -19.16 0.73 16.08
N GLU A 82 -19.21 -0.11 17.12
CA GLU A 82 -18.17 -1.11 17.40
C GLU A 82 -17.95 -2.10 16.24
N GLU A 83 -19.01 -2.45 15.49
CA GLU A 83 -18.91 -3.35 14.34
C GLU A 83 -18.15 -2.69 13.18
N SER A 84 -18.43 -1.41 12.91
CA SER A 84 -17.71 -0.64 11.90
C SER A 84 -16.24 -0.45 12.27
N ILE A 85 -15.94 -0.16 13.54
CA ILE A 85 -14.56 -0.04 14.04
C ILE A 85 -13.80 -1.36 13.86
N LYS A 86 -14.41 -2.48 14.29
CA LYS A 86 -13.80 -3.82 14.12
C LYS A 86 -13.54 -4.14 12.66
N SER A 87 -14.49 -3.87 11.78
CA SER A 87 -14.34 -4.12 10.34
C SER A 87 -13.16 -3.36 9.74
N ILE A 88 -12.99 -2.07 10.08
CA ILE A 88 -11.86 -1.26 9.61
C ILE A 88 -10.52 -1.82 10.12
N LEU A 89 -10.45 -2.14 11.42
CA LEU A 89 -9.22 -2.67 12.02
C LEU A 89 -8.86 -4.07 11.50
N ASP A 90 -9.87 -4.92 11.25
CA ASP A 90 -9.69 -6.25 10.68
C ASP A 90 -9.14 -6.17 9.25
N GLU A 91 -9.62 -5.21 8.44
CA GLU A 91 -9.10 -4.97 7.09
C GLU A 91 -7.61 -4.55 7.14
N GLU A 92 -7.26 -3.63 8.05
CA GLU A 92 -5.86 -3.21 8.24
C GLU A 92 -4.97 -4.36 8.74
N PHE A 93 -5.46 -5.14 9.70
CA PHE A 93 -4.73 -6.28 10.25
C PHE A 93 -4.46 -7.35 9.18
N ARG A 94 -5.48 -7.69 8.37
CA ARG A 94 -5.34 -8.66 7.27
C ARG A 94 -4.27 -8.23 6.27
N LEU A 95 -4.23 -6.94 5.91
CA LEU A 95 -3.22 -6.42 4.98
C LEU A 95 -1.81 -6.56 5.56
N VAL A 96 -1.62 -6.20 6.84
CA VAL A 96 -0.31 -6.33 7.51
C VAL A 96 0.16 -7.78 7.54
N CYS A 97 -0.73 -8.70 7.93
CA CYS A 97 -0.39 -10.14 7.92
C CYS A 97 -0.04 -10.62 6.52
N TYR A 98 -0.84 -10.27 5.51
CA TYR A 98 -0.59 -10.65 4.12
C TYR A 98 0.78 -10.18 3.64
N ILE A 99 1.13 -8.91 3.88
CA ILE A 99 2.42 -8.36 3.45
C ILE A 99 3.59 -9.03 4.17
N LEU A 100 3.45 -9.33 5.46
CA LEU A 100 4.51 -9.99 6.26
C LEU A 100 4.71 -11.46 5.87
N GLU A 101 3.66 -12.16 5.46
CA GLU A 101 3.73 -13.56 5.02
C GLU A 101 4.35 -13.71 3.63
N GLU A 102 4.24 -12.71 2.76
CA GLU A 102 4.83 -12.73 1.41
C GLU A 102 6.29 -12.24 1.31
N GLN A 103 6.96 -11.89 2.42
CA GLN A 103 8.37 -11.44 2.42
C GLN A 103 9.42 -12.55 2.33
#